data_AF-A0A137QLZ5-F1
#
_entry.id   AF-A0A137QLZ5-F1
#
_cell.length_a   1.000
_cell.length_b   1.000
_cell.length_c   1.000
_cell.angle_alpha   90.00
_cell.angle_beta   90.00
_cell.angle_gamma   90.00
#
_symmetry.space_group_name_H-M   'P 1'
#
loop_
_entity.id
_entity.type
_entity.pdbx_description
1 polymer ?
#
loop_
_entity_poly.entity_id
_entity_poly.type
_entity_poly.pdbx_seq_one_letter_code
_entity_poly.pdbx_strand_id
1 'polypeptide(L)'
;SVSFNHWGGLSSFDNFDKFYGVDNFDSSVHFSQVVDTEQQVVCHTQAIEIIQQRLLVLQEMAKRIVLEQICEVETQTVVFEQFHASLGLFNSDLHHASGHSVGYDSAIAGHFSNICLPDGSLSTDDFGFAGTNCGAHTVVVGGSNWNDATSSASVSAASDAANVAVSSLH
;
A
#
# COMPACT_ATOMS: atom_id res chain seq x y z
N SER A 1 26.11 -4.73 -2.09
CA SER A 1 24.97 -3.94 -1.60
C SER A 1 24.61 -2.95 -2.68
N VAL A 2 23.50 -3.17 -3.38
CA VAL A 2 22.93 -2.18 -4.29
C VAL A 2 22.01 -1.32 -3.42
N SER A 3 22.10 0.00 -3.53
CA SER A 3 21.34 0.96 -2.72
C SER A 3 20.71 1.96 -3.66
N PHE A 4 19.49 2.41 -3.35
CA PHE A 4 18.90 3.54 -4.06
C PHE A 4 19.35 4.87 -3.48
N ASN A 5 19.99 4.91 -2.30
CA ASN A 5 20.54 6.17 -1.78
C ASN A 5 21.54 6.78 -2.76
N HIS A 6 21.33 8.06 -3.13
CA HIS A 6 22.10 8.78 -4.14
C HIS A 6 22.15 8.10 -5.52
N TRP A 7 21.13 7.32 -5.88
CA TRP A 7 21.07 6.66 -7.20
C TRP A 7 21.17 7.70 -8.33
N GLY A 8 22.01 7.43 -9.31
CA GLY A 8 22.28 8.38 -10.40
C GLY A 8 22.99 9.68 -9.98
N GLY A 9 23.48 9.78 -8.73
CA GLY A 9 24.05 11.02 -8.18
C GLY A 9 23.01 12.07 -7.79
N LEU A 10 21.73 11.68 -7.71
CA LEU A 10 20.61 12.55 -7.39
C LEU A 10 20.41 12.66 -5.88
N SER A 11 20.37 13.87 -5.34
CA SER A 11 20.09 14.12 -3.91
C SER A 11 18.64 13.82 -3.51
N SER A 12 17.71 13.79 -4.48
CA SER A 12 16.31 13.41 -4.26
C SER A 12 16.15 11.95 -3.80
N PHE A 13 17.20 11.14 -3.93
CA PHE A 13 17.28 9.78 -3.42
C PHE A 13 17.89 9.69 -2.00
N ASP A 14 18.18 10.80 -1.34
CA ASP A 14 18.71 10.78 0.01
C ASP A 14 17.73 10.10 0.97
N ASN A 15 18.22 9.11 1.71
CA ASN A 15 17.43 8.29 2.64
C ASN A 15 16.37 7.38 2.01
N PHE A 16 16.35 7.20 0.69
CA PHE A 16 15.38 6.33 0.00
C PHE A 16 15.24 4.96 0.67
N ASP A 17 16.37 4.32 1.01
CA ASP A 17 16.35 2.96 1.57
C ASP A 17 15.69 2.85 2.97
N LYS A 18 15.38 3.98 3.65
CA LYS A 18 14.56 3.97 4.87
C LYS A 18 13.12 3.53 4.59
N PHE A 19 12.65 3.76 3.38
CA PHE A 19 11.34 3.32 2.90
C PHE A 19 11.48 2.06 2.03
N TYR A 20 12.37 1.18 2.48
CA TYR A 20 12.85 -0.02 1.79
C TYR A 20 13.80 0.26 0.62
N GLY A 21 14.97 -0.38 0.66
CA GLY A 21 15.96 -0.33 -0.41
C GLY A 21 15.81 -1.48 -1.40
N VAL A 22 16.80 -1.66 -2.25
CA VAL A 22 16.81 -2.67 -3.33
C VAL A 22 16.51 -4.09 -2.83
N ASP A 23 16.99 -4.44 -1.64
CA ASP A 23 16.85 -5.80 -1.10
C ASP A 23 15.44 -6.08 -0.53
N ASN A 24 14.56 -5.08 -0.41
CA ASN A 24 13.18 -5.23 0.07
C ASN A 24 12.22 -4.25 -0.64
N PHE A 25 12.45 -3.96 -1.91
CA PHE A 25 11.87 -2.81 -2.61
C PHE A 25 10.34 -2.74 -2.56
N ASP A 26 9.67 -3.89 -2.55
CA ASP A 26 8.22 -4.04 -2.47
C ASP A 26 7.70 -4.35 -1.05
N SER A 27 8.58 -4.39 -0.04
CA SER A 27 8.36 -4.83 1.34
C SER A 27 8.23 -6.35 1.57
N SER A 28 8.34 -7.18 0.53
CA SER A 28 7.97 -8.61 0.60
C SER A 28 8.85 -9.49 1.48
N VAL A 29 10.14 -9.18 1.61
CA VAL A 29 11.16 -10.03 2.23
C VAL A 29 11.25 -9.81 3.75
N HIS A 30 10.98 -8.58 4.20
CA HIS A 30 11.14 -8.16 5.60
C HIS A 30 9.93 -7.42 6.14
N PHE A 31 8.74 -8.00 5.95
CA PHE A 31 7.51 -7.53 6.59
C PHE A 31 7.31 -8.20 7.96
N SER A 32 6.87 -7.43 8.95
CA SER A 32 6.52 -7.94 10.28
C SER A 32 5.23 -7.30 10.75
N GLN A 33 4.28 -8.15 11.14
CA GLN A 33 2.95 -7.73 11.53
C GLN A 33 2.74 -7.93 13.03
N VAL A 34 2.26 -6.90 13.71
CA VAL A 34 1.79 -6.95 15.10
C VAL A 34 0.31 -6.63 15.08
N VAL A 35 -0.51 -7.62 15.46
CA VAL A 35 -1.98 -7.49 15.42
C VAL A 35 -2.48 -6.85 16.71
N ASP A 36 -3.12 -5.70 16.58
CA ASP A 36 -3.78 -5.00 17.68
C ASP A 36 -5.12 -5.67 17.99
N THR A 37 -5.22 -6.26 19.18
CA THR A 37 -6.42 -7.01 19.62
C THR A 37 -7.46 -6.16 20.36
N GLU A 38 -7.15 -4.88 20.62
CA GLU A 38 -7.99 -4.01 21.44
C GLU A 38 -9.16 -3.38 20.68
N GLN A 39 -9.11 -3.31 19.34
CA GLN A 39 -10.19 -2.76 18.51
C GLN A 39 -10.82 -3.82 17.62
N GLN A 40 -12.06 -4.22 17.93
CA GLN A 40 -12.84 -5.08 17.04
C GLN A 40 -13.47 -4.23 15.93
N VAL A 41 -12.82 -4.22 14.76
CA VAL A 41 -13.36 -3.62 13.53
C VAL A 41 -14.02 -4.72 12.70
N VAL A 42 -15.21 -4.46 12.15
CA VAL A 42 -15.91 -5.37 11.25
C VAL A 42 -16.24 -4.69 9.93
N CYS A 43 -16.19 -5.44 8.83
CA CYS A 43 -16.58 -4.91 7.53
C CYS A 43 -18.11 -4.76 7.44
N HIS A 44 -18.57 -3.83 6.62
CA HIS A 44 -19.98 -3.61 6.32
C HIS A 44 -20.21 -3.61 4.81
N THR A 45 -21.40 -4.04 4.38
CA THR A 45 -21.79 -3.97 2.98
C THR A 45 -21.90 -2.52 2.51
N GLN A 46 -21.33 -2.24 1.35
CA GLN A 46 -21.39 -0.94 0.68
C GLN A 46 -21.58 -1.16 -0.82
N ALA A 47 -22.22 -0.21 -1.50
CA ALA A 47 -22.24 -0.21 -2.96
C ALA A 47 -20.80 -0.18 -3.52
N ILE A 48 -20.49 -1.11 -4.44
CA ILE A 48 -19.14 -1.28 -4.99
C ILE A 48 -18.63 0.00 -5.65
N GLU A 49 -19.49 0.75 -6.33
CA GLU A 49 -19.14 2.03 -6.95
C GLU A 49 -18.57 3.02 -5.92
N ILE A 50 -19.11 3.05 -4.71
CA ILE A 50 -18.63 3.95 -3.65
C ILE A 50 -17.23 3.53 -3.19
N ILE A 51 -16.93 2.23 -3.14
CA ILE A 51 -15.57 1.74 -2.85
C ILE A 51 -14.62 2.11 -4.00
N GLN A 52 -15.04 1.91 -5.25
CA GLN A 52 -14.24 2.26 -6.44
C GLN A 52 -13.93 3.75 -6.52
N GLN A 53 -14.90 4.63 -6.24
CA GLN A 53 -14.69 6.08 -6.20
C GLN A 53 -13.60 6.46 -5.19
N ARG A 54 -13.62 5.87 -3.98
CA ARG A 54 -12.60 6.12 -2.95
C ARG A 54 -11.21 5.64 -3.38
N LEU A 55 -11.12 4.44 -3.95
CA LEU A 55 -9.86 3.91 -4.46
C LEU A 55 -9.31 4.76 -5.62
N LEU A 56 -10.18 5.25 -6.50
CA LEU A 56 -9.81 6.15 -7.59
C LEU A 56 -9.26 7.48 -7.07
N VAL A 57 -9.84 8.03 -5.99
CA VAL A 57 -9.28 9.21 -5.32
C VAL A 57 -7.88 8.95 -4.79
N LEU A 58 -7.64 7.79 -4.15
CA LEU A 58 -6.30 7.42 -3.68
C LEU A 58 -5.30 7.28 -4.83
N GLN A 59 -5.74 6.72 -5.97
CA GLN A 59 -4.92 6.62 -7.17
C GLN A 59 -4.51 8.00 -7.71
N GLU A 60 -5.44 8.93 -7.83
CA GLU A 60 -5.12 10.30 -8.28
C GLU A 60 -4.32 11.08 -7.23
N MET A 61 -4.54 10.82 -5.93
CA MET A 61 -3.74 11.42 -4.87
C MET A 61 -2.28 10.95 -4.91
N ALA A 62 -2.03 9.67 -5.18
CA ALA A 62 -0.67 9.17 -5.36
C ALA A 62 0.04 9.87 -6.52
N LYS A 63 -0.64 10.04 -7.66
CA LYS A 63 -0.11 10.81 -8.81
C LYS A 63 0.18 12.26 -8.42
N ARG A 64 -0.75 12.89 -7.71
CA ARG A 64 -0.62 14.28 -7.26
C ARG A 64 0.60 14.46 -6.35
N ILE A 65 0.79 13.57 -5.37
CA ILE A 65 1.95 13.59 -4.47
C ILE A 65 3.24 13.49 -5.27
N VAL A 66 3.37 12.48 -6.15
CA VAL A 66 4.60 12.26 -6.92
C VAL A 66 4.89 13.44 -7.85
N LEU A 67 3.88 13.93 -8.58
CA LEU A 67 4.07 14.98 -9.59
C LEU A 67 4.26 16.39 -9.02
N GLU A 68 3.65 16.70 -7.87
CA GLU A 68 3.78 18.02 -7.24
C GLU A 68 4.99 18.11 -6.28
N GLN A 69 5.48 17.00 -5.73
CA GLN A 69 6.52 17.01 -4.68
C GLN A 69 7.91 16.55 -5.15
N ILE A 70 8.03 15.92 -6.31
CA ILE A 70 9.31 15.42 -6.84
C ILE A 70 9.57 16.08 -8.19
N CYS A 71 10.72 16.72 -8.37
CA CYS A 71 11.06 17.42 -9.61
C CYS A 71 11.68 16.47 -10.66
N GLU A 72 12.50 15.53 -10.20
CA GLU A 72 13.29 14.64 -11.05
C GLU A 72 12.44 13.46 -11.54
N VAL A 73 12.31 13.33 -12.85
CA VAL A 73 11.47 12.28 -13.47
C VAL A 73 11.96 10.87 -13.15
N GLU A 74 13.26 10.69 -12.95
CA GLU A 74 13.85 9.42 -12.51
C GLU A 74 13.41 9.07 -11.08
N THR A 75 13.36 10.07 -10.19
CA THR A 75 12.91 9.88 -8.81
C THR A 75 11.42 9.62 -8.77
N GLN A 76 10.62 10.39 -9.54
CA GLN A 76 9.18 10.15 -9.69
C GLN A 76 8.92 8.70 -10.13
N THR A 77 9.67 8.22 -11.12
CA THR A 77 9.53 6.86 -11.66
C THR A 77 9.85 5.83 -10.58
N VAL A 78 11.00 5.92 -9.92
CA VAL A 78 11.40 4.91 -8.92
C VAL A 78 10.47 4.91 -7.71
N VAL A 79 10.07 6.09 -7.20
CA VAL A 79 9.12 6.19 -6.08
C VAL A 79 7.75 5.62 -6.46
N PHE A 80 7.27 5.91 -7.68
CA PHE A 80 5.99 5.37 -8.14
C PHE A 80 6.03 3.86 -8.34
N GLU A 81 7.12 3.31 -8.90
CA GLU A 81 7.31 1.86 -9.04
C GLU A 81 7.38 1.18 -7.67
N GLN A 82 8.04 1.78 -6.68
CA GLN A 82 8.06 1.28 -5.30
C GLN A 82 6.64 1.21 -4.71
N PHE A 83 5.87 2.30 -4.82
CA PHE A 83 4.49 2.34 -4.38
C PHE A 83 3.64 1.28 -5.09
N HIS A 84 3.73 1.19 -6.41
CA HIS A 84 2.97 0.24 -7.22
C HIS A 84 3.30 -1.22 -6.85
N ALA A 85 4.58 -1.56 -6.71
CA ALA A 85 5.02 -2.90 -6.32
C ALA A 85 4.51 -3.29 -4.92
N SER A 86 4.53 -2.35 -3.97
CA SER A 86 4.09 -2.60 -2.59
C SER A 86 2.61 -3.00 -2.44
N LEU A 87 1.75 -2.59 -3.39
CA LEU A 87 0.34 -2.97 -3.40
C LEU A 87 0.12 -4.46 -3.71
N GLY A 88 1.09 -5.12 -4.36
CA GLY A 88 1.00 -6.53 -4.72
C GLY A 88 0.94 -7.47 -3.53
N LEU A 89 1.56 -7.11 -2.39
CA LEU A 89 1.57 -7.96 -1.19
C LEU A 89 0.19 -8.13 -0.57
N PHE A 90 -0.61 -7.08 -0.60
CA PHE A 90 -1.96 -7.12 -0.07
C PHE A 90 -2.84 -8.13 -0.83
N ASN A 91 -2.55 -8.37 -2.11
CA ASN A 91 -3.25 -9.43 -2.86
C ASN A 91 -2.96 -10.82 -2.26
N SER A 92 -1.71 -11.11 -1.90
CA SER A 92 -1.38 -12.38 -1.21
C SER A 92 -2.04 -12.51 0.16
N ASP A 93 -2.21 -11.40 0.88
CA ASP A 93 -2.97 -11.36 2.13
C ASP A 93 -4.45 -11.68 1.86
N LEU A 94 -5.09 -11.03 0.87
CA LEU A 94 -6.49 -11.31 0.49
C LEU A 94 -6.73 -12.77 0.09
N HIS A 95 -5.71 -13.44 -0.46
CA HIS A 95 -5.73 -14.87 -0.76
C HIS A 95 -5.47 -15.77 0.48
N HIS A 96 -5.15 -15.19 1.63
CA HIS A 96 -4.69 -15.85 2.85
C HIS A 96 -3.45 -16.75 2.60
N ALA A 97 -2.58 -16.34 1.68
CA ALA A 97 -1.44 -17.12 1.21
C ALA A 97 -0.08 -16.58 1.66
N SER A 98 -0.02 -15.35 2.18
CA SER A 98 1.22 -14.70 2.63
C SER A 98 1.71 -15.20 3.99
N GLY A 99 0.83 -15.78 4.81
CA GLY A 99 1.09 -16.04 6.23
C GLY A 99 0.86 -14.84 7.14
N HIS A 100 0.50 -13.67 6.59
CA HIS A 100 0.07 -12.49 7.35
C HIS A 100 -1.45 -12.48 7.52
N SER A 101 -1.92 -11.70 8.49
CA SER A 101 -3.33 -11.40 8.65
C SER A 101 -3.78 -10.36 7.64
N VAL A 102 -5.00 -10.49 7.12
CA VAL A 102 -5.62 -9.48 6.26
C VAL A 102 -6.01 -8.26 7.09
N GLY A 103 -5.23 -7.19 6.96
CA GLY A 103 -5.40 -5.99 7.77
C GLY A 103 -4.67 -4.79 7.18
N TYR A 104 -4.65 -3.71 7.96
CA TYR A 104 -3.91 -2.48 7.63
C TYR A 104 -3.30 -1.91 8.90
N ASP A 105 -2.19 -1.18 8.74
CA ASP A 105 -1.56 -0.45 9.85
C ASP A 105 -2.38 0.80 10.18
N SER A 106 -3.01 0.82 11.35
CA SER A 106 -3.91 1.90 11.76
C SER A 106 -3.18 3.20 12.09
N ALA A 107 -1.93 3.11 12.57
CA ALA A 107 -1.12 4.29 12.88
C ALA A 107 -0.74 5.01 11.58
N ILE A 108 -0.28 4.27 10.56
CA ILE A 108 0.07 4.84 9.25
C ILE A 108 -1.19 5.31 8.51
N ALA A 109 -2.25 4.49 8.45
CA ALA A 109 -3.51 4.87 7.80
C ALA A 109 -4.15 6.11 8.46
N GLY A 110 -3.92 6.33 9.75
CA GLY A 110 -4.36 7.50 10.50
C GLY A 110 -3.80 8.83 9.99
N HIS A 111 -2.71 8.83 9.22
CA HIS A 111 -2.14 10.04 8.62
C HIS A 111 -2.92 10.53 7.39
N PHE A 112 -3.95 9.80 6.91
CA PHE A 112 -4.64 10.14 5.67
C PHE A 112 -5.12 11.59 5.60
N SER A 113 -5.70 12.12 6.69
CA SER A 113 -6.17 13.52 6.73
C SER A 113 -5.05 14.56 6.72
N ASN A 114 -3.82 14.15 7.02
CA ASN A 114 -2.65 15.05 7.14
C ASN A 114 -1.93 15.24 5.79
N ILE A 115 -2.29 14.47 4.76
CA ILE A 115 -1.72 14.59 3.41
C ILE A 115 -2.03 15.96 2.79
N CYS A 116 -3.25 16.47 3.04
CA CYS A 116 -3.68 17.78 2.56
C CYS A 116 -3.81 18.76 3.72
N LEU A 117 -3.32 19.98 3.53
CA LEU A 117 -3.57 21.11 4.42
C LEU A 117 -5.03 21.61 4.26
N PRO A 118 -5.56 22.42 5.20
CA PRO A 118 -6.91 22.94 5.11
C PRO A 118 -7.21 23.79 3.85
N ASP A 119 -6.17 24.31 3.19
CA ASP A 119 -6.27 25.06 1.93
C ASP A 119 -6.27 24.16 0.68
N GLY A 120 -6.13 22.84 0.85
CA GLY A 120 -6.09 21.85 -0.22
C GLY A 120 -4.72 21.63 -0.86
N SER A 121 -3.69 22.35 -0.41
CA SER A 121 -2.29 22.08 -0.78
C SER A 121 -1.78 20.80 -0.10
N LEU A 122 -0.72 20.20 -0.64
CA LEU A 122 -0.08 19.04 -0.03
C LEU A 122 0.78 19.47 1.17
N SER A 123 0.72 18.69 2.25
CA SER A 123 1.62 18.88 3.39
C SER A 123 3.05 18.49 3.01
N THR A 124 4.03 19.19 3.60
CA THR A 124 5.46 18.86 3.52
C THR A 124 5.99 18.30 4.84
N ASP A 125 5.11 17.98 5.79
CA ASP A 125 5.49 17.49 7.10
C ASP A 125 6.04 16.07 7.02
N ASP A 126 7.12 15.82 7.77
CA ASP A 126 7.58 14.46 8.04
C ASP A 126 6.63 13.81 9.06
N PHE A 127 5.96 12.73 8.64
CA PHE A 127 5.03 11.99 9.49
C PHE A 127 5.73 11.08 10.52
N GLY A 128 7.06 11.01 10.52
CA GLY A 128 7.86 10.42 11.58
C GLY A 128 7.98 8.91 11.54
N PHE A 129 7.73 8.28 10.38
CA PHE A 129 7.85 6.84 10.21
C PHE A 129 8.70 6.47 8.99
N ALA A 130 9.29 5.27 9.05
CA ALA A 130 10.01 4.61 7.97
C ALA A 130 9.15 3.48 7.39
N GLY A 131 9.54 2.93 6.23
CA GLY A 131 8.82 1.82 5.61
C GLY A 131 8.65 0.66 6.58
N THR A 132 9.72 0.30 7.29
CA THR A 132 9.76 -0.81 8.27
C THR A 132 8.83 -0.66 9.47
N ASN A 133 8.22 0.51 9.68
CA ASN A 133 7.17 0.67 10.70
C ASN A 133 5.82 0.11 10.25
N CYS A 134 5.62 -0.12 8.95
CA CYS A 134 4.38 -0.67 8.42
C CYS A 134 4.12 -2.08 8.95
N GLY A 135 2.95 -2.26 9.56
CA GLY A 135 2.51 -3.52 10.15
C GLY A 135 2.60 -3.54 11.67
N ALA A 136 3.25 -2.56 12.31
CA ALA A 136 3.42 -2.48 13.75
C ALA A 136 2.12 -2.21 14.53
N HIS A 137 1.08 -1.69 13.87
CA HIS A 137 -0.22 -1.39 14.48
C HIS A 137 -1.36 -1.96 13.63
N THR A 138 -1.30 -3.25 13.33
CA THR A 138 -2.22 -3.89 12.38
C THR A 138 -3.59 -4.12 13.01
N VAL A 139 -4.60 -3.50 12.41
CA VAL A 139 -6.00 -3.81 12.65
C VAL A 139 -6.47 -4.89 11.68
N VAL A 140 -6.96 -6.01 12.22
CA VAL A 140 -7.58 -7.09 11.44
C VAL A 140 -9.10 -6.91 11.44
N VAL A 141 -9.68 -6.85 10.24
CA VAL A 141 -11.11 -6.58 10.07
C VAL A 141 -11.89 -7.89 10.05
N GLY A 142 -12.76 -8.09 11.03
CA GLY A 142 -13.66 -9.23 11.10
C GLY A 142 -14.92 -9.07 10.23
N GLY A 143 -15.78 -10.08 10.25
CA GLY A 143 -17.10 -10.04 9.58
C GLY A 143 -17.08 -10.36 8.08
N SER A 144 -15.94 -10.78 7.54
CA SER A 144 -15.85 -11.27 6.16
C SER A 144 -16.64 -12.58 5.98
N ASN A 145 -16.96 -12.91 4.73
CA ASN A 145 -17.56 -14.19 4.35
C ASN A 145 -16.51 -15.28 4.09
N TRP A 146 -15.29 -15.12 4.62
CA TRP A 146 -14.23 -16.10 4.42
C TRP A 146 -14.61 -17.45 5.04
N ASN A 147 -14.35 -18.52 4.29
CA ASN A 147 -14.54 -19.90 4.68
C ASN A 147 -13.27 -20.69 4.35
N ASP A 148 -12.60 -21.21 5.37
CA ASP A 148 -11.32 -21.91 5.23
C ASP A 148 -11.37 -23.12 4.29
N ALA A 149 -12.54 -23.73 4.09
CA ALA A 149 -12.68 -24.90 3.23
C ALA A 149 -12.87 -24.54 1.74
N THR A 150 -13.39 -23.36 1.41
CA THR A 150 -13.83 -23.04 0.03
C THR A 150 -13.34 -21.71 -0.50
N SER A 151 -13.05 -20.73 0.35
CA SER A 151 -12.76 -19.36 -0.09
C SER A 151 -11.51 -19.25 -0.93
N SER A 152 -10.44 -20.01 -0.61
CA SER A 152 -9.19 -20.00 -1.37
C SER A 152 -9.42 -20.22 -2.88
N ALA A 153 -10.19 -21.25 -3.25
CA ALA A 153 -10.51 -21.52 -4.65
C ALA A 153 -11.35 -20.41 -5.30
N SER A 154 -12.36 -19.89 -4.59
CA SER A 154 -13.21 -18.81 -5.12
C SER A 154 -12.48 -17.47 -5.27
N VAL A 155 -11.56 -17.15 -4.36
CA VAL A 155 -10.74 -15.94 -4.41
C VAL A 155 -9.72 -16.05 -5.56
N SER A 156 -9.10 -17.22 -5.75
CA SER A 156 -8.28 -17.48 -6.93
C SER A 156 -9.04 -17.30 -8.24
N ALA A 157 -10.25 -17.86 -8.34
CA ALA A 157 -11.07 -17.67 -9.54
C ALA A 157 -11.45 -16.21 -9.79
N ALA A 158 -11.73 -15.44 -8.73
CA ALA A 158 -12.00 -14.00 -8.85
C ALA A 158 -10.78 -13.20 -9.30
N SER A 159 -9.61 -13.52 -8.74
CA SER A 159 -8.32 -12.93 -9.10
C SER A 159 -7.94 -13.23 -10.55
N ASP A 160 -8.10 -14.48 -10.99
CA ASP A 160 -7.88 -14.88 -12.38
C ASP A 160 -8.80 -14.14 -13.35
N ALA A 161 -10.09 -14.01 -13.02
CA ALA A 161 -11.04 -13.25 -13.84
C ALA A 161 -10.64 -11.76 -13.96
N ALA A 162 -10.17 -11.15 -12.87
CA ALA A 162 -9.66 -9.79 -12.88
C ALA A 162 -8.40 -9.65 -13.74
N ASN A 163 -7.44 -10.56 -13.60
CA ASN A 163 -6.22 -10.58 -14.40
C ASN A 163 -6.50 -10.78 -15.90
N VAL A 164 -7.45 -11.65 -16.24
CA VAL A 164 -7.91 -11.80 -17.63
C VAL A 164 -8.48 -10.47 -18.16
N ALA A 165 -9.33 -9.80 -17.39
CA ALA A 165 -9.89 -8.51 -17.78
C ALA A 165 -8.78 -7.46 -18.03
N VAL A 166 -7.78 -7.36 -17.15
CA VAL A 166 -6.63 -6.46 -17.32
C VAL A 166 -5.84 -6.81 -18.58
N SER A 167 -5.47 -8.09 -18.75
CA SER A 167 -4.68 -8.55 -19.89
C SER A 167 -5.41 -8.40 -21.24
N SER A 168 -6.75 -8.42 -21.25
CA SER A 168 -7.54 -8.28 -22.47
C SER A 168 -7.60 -6.85 -23.03
N LEU A 169 -7.13 -5.86 -22.26
CA LEU A 169 -7.12 -4.45 -22.64
C LEU A 169 -5.80 -4.02 -23.32
N HIS A 170 -4.78 -4.88 -23.32
CA HIS A 170 -3.42 -4.63 -23.82
C HIS A 170 -3.01 -5.68 -24.86
#